data_AF-A0A9E8ZJH7-F1
#
_entry.id   AF-A0A9E8ZJH7-F1
#
_cell.length_a   1.000
_cell.length_b   1.000
_cell.length_c   1.000
_cell.angle_alpha   90.00
_cell.angle_beta   90.00
_cell.angle_gamma   90.00
#
_symmetry.space_group_name_H-M   'P 1'
#
loop_
_entity.id
_entity.type
_entity.pdbx_description
1 polymer ?
#
loop_
_entity_poly.entity_id
_entity_poly.type
_entity_poly.pdbx_seq_one_letter_code
_entity_poly.pdbx_strand_id
1 'polypeptide(L)' 'MQYLLIDPHQRLLGTLNSEKVLSVGDTFENHNAQFYTVIGLNWFKQRSQAQSLTVIPAKPAKAVAQ' A
#
# COMPACT_ATOMS: atom_id res chain seq x y z
N MET A 1 4.31 2.97 -11.52
CA MET A 1 3.99 1.54 -11.31
C MET A 1 2.64 1.46 -10.64
N GLN A 2 1.74 0.60 -11.15
CA GLN A 2 0.44 0.41 -10.54
C GLN A 2 0.50 -0.74 -9.53
N TYR A 3 0.10 -0.44 -8.31
CA TYR A 3 -0.04 -1.39 -7.22
C TYR A 3 -1.51 -1.66 -6.92
N LEU A 4 -1.84 -2.90 -6.61
CA LEU A 4 -3.10 -3.29 -5.98
C LEU A 4 -2.90 -3.31 -4.47
N LEU A 5 -3.72 -2.56 -3.74
CA LEU A 5 -3.69 -2.51 -2.29
C LEU A 5 -4.63 -3.56 -1.74
N ILE A 6 -4.11 -4.44 -0.91
CA ILE A 6 -4.85 -5.56 -0.31
C ILE A 6 -4.66 -5.49 1.21
N ASP A 7 -5.70 -5.75 1.98
CA ASP A 7 -5.58 -5.88 3.43
C ASP A 7 -5.02 -7.27 3.83
N PRO A 8 -4.70 -7.50 5.13
CA PRO A 8 -4.26 -8.82 5.59
C PRO A 8 -5.30 -9.93 5.43
N HIS A 9 -6.58 -9.58 5.25
CA HIS A 9 -7.70 -10.48 5.01
C HIS A 9 -7.95 -10.75 3.51
N GLN A 10 -7.02 -10.36 2.64
CA GLN A 10 -7.10 -10.50 1.18
C GLN A 10 -8.23 -9.69 0.52
N ARG A 11 -8.72 -8.63 1.16
CA ARG A 11 -9.71 -7.72 0.61
C ARG A 11 -9.02 -6.63 -0.21
N LEU A 12 -9.53 -6.38 -1.41
CA LEU A 12 -9.07 -5.29 -2.25
C LEU A 12 -9.47 -3.94 -1.63
N LEU A 13 -8.48 -3.12 -1.31
CA LEU A 13 -8.65 -1.76 -0.80
C LEU A 13 -8.65 -0.72 -1.93
N GLY A 14 -8.00 -1.04 -3.05
CA GLY A 14 -7.95 -0.18 -4.24
C GLY A 14 -6.64 -0.30 -5.00
N THR A 15 -6.28 0.75 -5.73
CA THR A 15 -5.01 0.85 -6.46
C THR A 15 -4.21 2.08 -6.03
N LEU A 16 -2.89 1.97 -6.16
CA LEU A 16 -1.95 3.07 -5.98
C LEU A 16 -1.08 3.16 -7.24
N ASN A 17 -1.03 4.32 -7.87
CA ASN A 17 -0.01 4.59 -8.86
C ASN A 17 1.14 5.31 -8.17
N SER A 18 2.32 4.71 -8.17
CA SER A 18 3.52 5.30 -7.59
C SER A 18 4.69 5.15 -8.54
N GLU A 19 5.48 6.21 -8.70
CA GLU A 19 6.73 6.18 -9.47
C GLU A 19 7.84 5.45 -8.70
N LYS A 20 7.69 5.30 -7.38
CA LYS A 20 8.64 4.61 -6.51
C LYS A 20 8.33 3.12 -6.41
N VAL A 21 9.39 2.30 -6.32
CA VAL A 21 9.29 0.91 -5.90
C VAL A 21 9.03 0.86 -4.40
N LEU A 22 7.90 0.27 -3.98
CA LEU A 22 7.54 0.15 -2.58
C LEU A 22 8.01 -1.19 -2.01
N SER A 23 8.56 -1.14 -0.80
CA SER A 23 9.07 -2.29 -0.06
C SER A 23 8.31 -2.49 1.25
N VAL A 24 8.43 -3.67 1.85
CA VAL A 24 7.90 -3.92 3.19
C VAL A 24 8.51 -2.93 4.19
N GLY A 25 7.67 -2.31 5.02
CA GLY A 25 8.02 -1.26 5.96
C GLY A 25 7.81 0.16 5.43
N ASP A 26 7.69 0.35 4.11
CA ASP A 26 7.39 1.66 3.55
C ASP A 26 5.99 2.12 3.96
N THR A 27 5.86 3.42 4.22
CA THR A 27 4.57 4.08 4.46
C THR A 27 4.30 5.06 3.33
N PHE A 28 3.06 5.08 2.85
CA PHE A 28 2.63 5.98 1.78
C PHE A 28 1.21 6.50 2.04
N GLU A 29 0.87 7.58 1.37
CA GLU A 29 -0.47 8.16 1.34
C GLU A 29 -1.14 7.78 0.00
N ASN A 30 -2.38 7.32 0.04
CA ASN A 30 -3.16 7.08 -1.18
C ASN A 30 -3.88 8.35 -1.66
N HIS A 31 -4.57 8.25 -2.80
CA HIS A 31 -5.34 9.36 -3.38
C HIS A 31 -6.51 9.86 -2.50
N ASN A 32 -6.89 9.11 -1.46
CA ASN A 32 -7.94 9.46 -0.51
C ASN A 32 -7.39 10.02 0.82
N ALA A 33 -6.13 10.46 0.84
CA ALA A 33 -5.43 10.94 2.04
C ALA A 33 -5.37 9.92 3.19
N GLN A 34 -5.38 8.62 2.85
CA GLN A 34 -5.23 7.54 3.81
C GLN A 34 -3.79 7.06 3.82
N PHE A 35 -3.23 6.92 5.02
CA PHE A 35 -1.89 6.41 5.22
C PHE A 35 -1.90 4.90 5.37
N TYR A 36 -0.99 4.25 4.66
CA TYR A 36 -0.83 2.81 4.67
C TYR A 36 0.64 2.43 4.85
N THR A 37 0.89 1.40 5.65
CA THR A 37 2.20 0.76 5.75
C THR A 37 2.16 -0.56 4.99
N VAL A 38 3.14 -0.79 4.13
CA VAL A 38 3.32 -2.05 3.42
C VAL A 38 3.86 -3.09 4.39
N ILE A 39 3.15 -4.19 4.55
CA ILE A 39 3.56 -5.32 5.41
C ILE A 39 3.89 -6.58 4.60
N GLY A 40 3.58 -6.58 3.31
CA GLY A 40 3.86 -7.71 2.42
C GLY A 40 3.82 -7.31 0.95
N LEU A 41 4.57 -8.04 0.13
CA LEU A 41 4.59 -7.92 -1.32
C LEU A 41 4.12 -9.24 -1.92
N ASN A 42 3.09 -9.20 -2.75
CA ASN A 42 2.64 -10.36 -3.50
C ASN A 42 2.83 -10.11 -5.01
N TRP A 43 3.61 -10.99 -5.63
CA TRP A 43 3.79 -11.01 -7.07
C TRP A 43 2.87 -12.08 -7.64
N PHE A 44 1.70 -11.67 -8.12
CA PHE A 44 0.83 -12.59 -8.85
C PHE A 44 1.54 -13.05 -10.12
N LYS A 45 1.88 -14.34 -10.20
CA LYS A 45 2.60 -14.94 -11.34
C LYS A 45 1.77 -15.04 -12.63
N GLN A 46 0.58 -14.46 -12.69
CA GLN A 46 -0.27 -14.49 -13.88
C GLN A 46 -0.22 -13.14 -14.60
N ARG A 47 0.45 -13.15 -15.77
CA ARG A 47 0.36 -12.19 -16.88
C ARG A 47 0.15 -10.72 -16.46
N SER A 48 1.29 -10.03 -16.39
CA SER A 48 1.44 -8.63 -16.81
C SER A 48 0.55 -7.59 -16.11
N GLN A 49 1.11 -6.96 -15.07
CA GLN A 49 1.35 -5.50 -14.93
C GLN A 49 1.06 -4.93 -13.53
N ALA A 50 0.33 -5.62 -12.67
CA ALA A 50 0.00 -5.11 -11.33
C ALA A 50 0.76 -5.86 -10.22
N GLN A 51 1.59 -5.14 -9.47
CA GLN A 51 2.17 -5.67 -8.23
C GLN A 51 1.16 -5.50 -7.09
N SER A 52 1.07 -6.45 -6.16
CA SER A 52 0.13 -6.33 -5.04
C SER A 52 0.87 -6.06 -3.74
N LEU A 53 0.39 -5.07 -3.00
CA LEU A 53 0.89 -4.69 -1.69
C LEU A 53 -0.13 -5.12 -0.64
N THR A 54 0.31 -5.93 0.31
CA THR A 54 -0.46 -6.13 1.54
C THR A 54 -0.15 -4.95 2.45
N VAL A 55 -1.19 -4.22 2.84
CA VAL A 55 -1.05 -2.99 3.61
C VAL A 55 -1.95 -2.99 4.84
N ILE A 56 -1.51 -2.26 5.86
CA ILE A 56 -2.33 -1.93 7.03
C ILE A 56 -2.48 -0.42 7.13
N PRO A 57 -3.60 0.10 7.66
CA PRO A 57 -3.74 1.52 7.94
C PRO A 57 -2.63 1.97 8.90
N ALA A 58 -1.80 2.89 8.45
CA ALA A 58 -0.98 3.66 9.35
C ALA A 58 -1.91 4.69 9.99
N LYS A 59 -2.05 4.66 11.32
CA LYS A 59 -2.60 5.84 11.99
C LYS A 59 -1.69 7.00 11.60
N PRO A 60 -2.22 8.14 11.11
CA PRO A 60 -1.38 9.33 11.05
C PRO A 60 -0.80 9.45 12.45
N ALA A 61 0.53 9.46 12.55
CA ALA A 61 1.18 9.86 13.78
C ALA A 61 0.52 11.20 14.08
N LYS A 62 -0.36 11.22 15.08
CA LYS A 62 -1.03 12.44 15.53
C LYS A 62 0.15 13.33 15.81
N ALA A 63 0.42 14.29 14.92
CA ALA A 63 1.49 15.24 15.12
C ALA A 63 1.13 15.86 16.45
N VAL A 64 1.86 15.48 17.50
CA VAL A 64 1.69 16.09 18.80
C VAL A 64 2.29 17.47 18.57
N ALA A 65 1.46 18.38 18.09
CA ALA A 65 1.70 19.80 18.19
C ALA A 65 1.74 20.08 19.69
N GLN A 66 2.96 20.22 20.21
CA GLN A 66 3.24 20.79 21.52
C GLN A 66 3.11 22.30 21.42
#